data_AF-A0A6G9GT90-F1
#
_entry.id   AF-A0A6G9GT90-F1
#
_cell.length_a   1.000
_cell.length_b   1.000
_cell.length_c   1.000
_cell.angle_alpha   90.00
_cell.angle_beta   90.00
_cell.angle_gamma   90.00
#
_symmetry.space_group_name_H-M   'P 1'
#
loop_
_entity.id
_entity.type
_entity.pdbx_description
1 polymer ?
#
loop_
_entity_poly.entity_id
_entity_poly.type
_entity_poly.pdbx_seq_one_letter_code
_entity_poly.pdbx_strand_id
1 'polypeptide(L)'
;MYDAPDSQDPDDIKAASRELDGRGPWLDPARQVPYGHVLHAAAVLGHTPADVAARLTALGYADIELPEAPLPGTVDPADVPLLRDVAARYSPTWLDVGRPVSLRQVLESAGRADRSPADVARRLTALGYRLGGTGRPLPETADRGDAVLISSGYGRYRTWADWGDEVPAYCVVESGGETRRGTYAAALRLVALGLRLPYTPDPSDEPLLRSAGEVVTGWHYRTPPVGHILEVARETGRTPADVAARLAELGHPAPPVPDTPEPDDPVLLSEELDGRAPWLGRETTVGLPMRHVLRAALATGRTPADVAARLAEMGHCLHENAILPETADEADVRLLATLDRSYLDEVHLEHVLRSAGLTGRSPADVAARFTALGHRLPDDVGLPDVRASVAP
;
A
#
# COMPACT_ATOMS: atom_id res chain seq x y z
N MET A 1 -3.42 -30.27 -34.68
CA MET A 1 -3.71 -29.24 -35.70
C MET A 1 -4.94 -29.75 -36.39
N TYR A 2 -6.07 -29.07 -36.24
CA TYR A 2 -7.36 -29.54 -36.78
C TYR A 2 -7.42 -29.29 -38.29
N ASP A 3 -8.27 -30.03 -38.98
CA ASP A 3 -8.45 -29.88 -40.42
C ASP A 3 -9.17 -28.58 -40.75
N ALA A 4 -8.97 -28.08 -41.97
CA ALA A 4 -9.66 -26.90 -42.47
C ALA A 4 -11.18 -27.14 -42.52
N PRO A 5 -12.01 -26.11 -42.35
CA PRO A 5 -13.46 -26.26 -42.49
C PRO A 5 -13.82 -26.76 -43.89
N ASP A 6 -14.80 -27.66 -43.96
CA ASP A 6 -15.38 -28.15 -45.23
C ASP A 6 -16.33 -27.09 -45.83
N SER A 7 -15.80 -25.89 -46.12
CA SER A 7 -16.49 -24.82 -46.84
C SER A 7 -15.56 -24.12 -47.83
N GLN A 8 -16.13 -23.70 -48.96
CA GLN A 8 -15.44 -22.92 -49.99
C GLN A 8 -15.78 -21.42 -49.90
N ASP A 9 -16.67 -21.03 -48.98
CA ASP A 9 -17.00 -19.62 -48.76
C ASP A 9 -15.85 -18.92 -48.00
N PRO A 10 -15.26 -17.85 -48.55
CA PRO A 10 -14.17 -17.11 -47.90
C PRO A 10 -14.51 -16.60 -46.49
N ASP A 11 -15.77 -16.25 -46.23
CA ASP A 11 -16.19 -15.74 -44.93
C ASP A 11 -16.34 -16.88 -43.91
N ASP A 12 -16.75 -18.08 -44.33
CA ASP A 12 -16.76 -19.28 -43.48
C ASP A 12 -15.35 -19.68 -43.07
N ILE A 13 -14.43 -19.68 -44.04
CA ILE A 13 -13.02 -19.99 -43.82
C ILE A 13 -12.41 -18.98 -42.84
N LYS A 14 -12.73 -17.68 -42.98
CA LYS A 14 -12.30 -16.66 -42.04
C LYS A 14 -12.92 -16.84 -40.66
N ALA A 15 -14.23 -17.06 -40.55
CA ALA A 15 -14.91 -17.24 -39.28
C ALA A 15 -14.37 -18.45 -38.48
N ALA A 16 -13.96 -19.52 -39.17
CA ALA A 16 -13.36 -20.71 -38.57
C ALA A 16 -11.87 -20.56 -38.21
N SER A 17 -11.16 -19.54 -38.70
CA SER A 17 -9.78 -19.23 -38.30
C SER A 17 -9.78 -18.58 -36.92
N ARG A 18 -8.87 -18.98 -36.03
CA ARG A 18 -8.69 -18.34 -34.71
C ARG A 18 -8.30 -16.87 -34.80
N GLU A 19 -7.61 -16.48 -35.87
CA GLU A 19 -7.14 -15.10 -36.09
C GLU A 19 -7.98 -14.36 -37.14
N LEU A 20 -9.03 -15.00 -37.66
CA LEU A 20 -9.93 -14.47 -38.69
C LEU A 20 -9.23 -14.08 -40.01
N ASP A 21 -8.07 -14.66 -40.28
CA ASP A 21 -7.24 -14.41 -41.47
C ASP A 21 -7.48 -15.41 -42.61
N GLY A 22 -8.38 -16.38 -42.37
CA GLY A 22 -8.66 -17.48 -43.30
C GLY A 22 -7.53 -18.51 -43.40
N ARG A 23 -6.63 -18.56 -42.42
CA ARG A 23 -5.55 -19.53 -42.32
C ARG A 23 -5.61 -20.25 -40.96
N GLY A 24 -4.89 -21.37 -40.87
CA GLY A 24 -4.71 -22.03 -39.59
C GLY A 24 -3.94 -21.14 -38.59
N PRO A 25 -4.14 -21.32 -37.28
CA PRO A 25 -4.86 -22.43 -36.65
C PRO A 25 -6.38 -22.26 -36.66
N TRP A 26 -7.10 -23.32 -37.06
CA TRP A 26 -8.57 -23.37 -37.04
C TRP A 26 -9.11 -23.56 -35.62
N LEU A 27 -10.36 -23.16 -35.42
CA LEU A 27 -11.12 -23.52 -34.23
C LEU A 27 -11.24 -25.05 -34.11
N ASP A 28 -11.38 -25.52 -32.87
CA ASP A 28 -11.58 -26.93 -32.57
C ASP A 28 -13.09 -27.19 -32.45
N PRO A 29 -13.73 -27.97 -33.33
CA PRO A 29 -15.17 -28.25 -33.27
C PRO A 29 -15.62 -28.93 -31.96
N ALA A 30 -14.72 -29.60 -31.26
CA ALA A 30 -15.01 -30.25 -29.98
C ALA A 30 -14.94 -29.30 -28.78
N ARG A 31 -14.53 -28.04 -28.99
CA ARG A 31 -14.44 -27.03 -27.94
C ARG A 31 -15.47 -25.94 -28.18
N GLN A 32 -16.04 -25.45 -27.09
CA GLN A 32 -16.93 -24.31 -27.12
C GLN A 32 -16.27 -23.12 -27.81
N VAL A 33 -16.98 -22.50 -28.75
CA VAL A 33 -16.57 -21.26 -29.40
C VAL A 33 -16.92 -20.09 -28.47
N PRO A 34 -15.93 -19.30 -28.01
CA PRO A 34 -16.20 -18.19 -27.09
C PRO A 34 -17.00 -17.07 -27.75
N TYR A 35 -17.88 -16.43 -26.98
CA TYR A 35 -18.74 -15.37 -27.51
C TYR A 35 -17.95 -14.19 -28.12
N GLY A 36 -16.81 -13.84 -27.50
CA GLY A 36 -15.91 -12.81 -28.02
C GLY A 36 -15.38 -13.10 -29.43
N HIS A 37 -15.21 -14.37 -29.81
CA HIS A 37 -14.81 -14.76 -31.17
C HIS A 37 -15.91 -14.45 -32.18
N VAL A 38 -17.17 -14.78 -31.84
CA VAL A 38 -18.34 -14.50 -32.68
C VAL A 38 -18.48 -13.01 -32.94
N LEU A 39 -18.35 -12.19 -31.88
CA LEU A 39 -18.38 -10.74 -32.00
C LEU A 39 -17.22 -10.18 -32.83
N HIS A 40 -16.01 -10.73 -32.68
CA HIS A 40 -14.85 -10.32 -33.48
C HIS A 40 -15.04 -10.66 -34.96
N ALA A 41 -15.52 -11.86 -35.26
CA ALA A 41 -15.86 -12.29 -36.62
C ALA A 41 -16.96 -11.41 -37.23
N ALA A 42 -18.00 -11.08 -36.47
CA ALA A 42 -19.05 -10.17 -36.91
C ALA A 42 -18.49 -8.79 -37.28
N ALA A 43 -17.61 -8.22 -36.45
CA ALA A 43 -16.97 -6.93 -36.72
C ALA A 43 -16.03 -6.95 -37.93
N VAL A 44 -15.26 -8.04 -38.14
CA VAL A 44 -14.31 -8.16 -39.25
C VAL A 44 -15.01 -8.43 -40.58
N LEU A 45 -16.06 -9.26 -40.56
CA LEU A 45 -16.78 -9.67 -41.77
C LEU A 45 -17.93 -8.70 -42.13
N GLY A 46 -18.33 -7.82 -41.22
CA GLY A 46 -19.47 -6.92 -41.41
C GLY A 46 -20.83 -7.61 -41.34
N HIS A 47 -20.89 -8.79 -40.74
CA HIS A 47 -22.11 -9.57 -40.53
C HIS A 47 -22.71 -9.34 -39.15
N THR A 48 -23.96 -9.75 -38.94
CA THR A 48 -24.51 -9.77 -37.58
C THR A 48 -23.93 -10.94 -36.78
N PRO A 49 -23.78 -10.85 -35.46
CA PRO A 49 -23.39 -11.99 -34.62
C PRO A 49 -24.30 -13.20 -34.77
N ALA A 50 -25.59 -12.99 -35.04
CA ALA A 50 -26.55 -14.06 -35.30
C ALA A 50 -26.20 -14.82 -36.59
N ASP A 51 -25.84 -14.11 -37.67
CA ASP A 51 -25.42 -14.72 -38.92
C ASP A 51 -24.11 -15.51 -38.75
N VAL A 52 -23.14 -14.94 -38.03
CA VAL A 52 -21.86 -15.63 -37.75
C VAL A 52 -22.09 -16.90 -36.93
N ALA A 53 -22.92 -16.84 -35.88
CA ALA A 53 -23.25 -18.02 -35.07
C ALA A 53 -23.96 -19.11 -35.90
N ALA A 54 -24.89 -18.72 -36.77
CA ALA A 54 -25.59 -19.64 -37.66
C ALA A 54 -24.62 -20.33 -38.66
N ARG A 55 -23.67 -19.57 -39.22
CA ARG A 55 -22.64 -20.08 -40.12
C ARG A 55 -21.67 -21.03 -39.41
N LEU A 56 -21.17 -20.66 -38.24
CA LEU A 56 -20.32 -21.53 -37.42
C LEU A 56 -21.04 -22.84 -37.05
N THR A 57 -22.33 -22.77 -36.72
CA THR A 57 -23.15 -23.95 -36.46
C THR A 57 -23.25 -24.85 -37.70
N ALA A 58 -23.46 -24.27 -38.89
CA ALA A 58 -23.51 -25.01 -40.16
C ALA A 58 -22.17 -25.69 -40.50
N LEU A 59 -21.04 -25.11 -40.05
CA LEU A 59 -19.70 -25.67 -40.20
C LEU A 59 -19.35 -26.74 -39.16
N GLY A 60 -20.29 -27.08 -38.25
CA GLY A 60 -20.10 -28.12 -37.23
C GLY A 60 -19.63 -27.61 -35.86
N TYR A 61 -19.50 -26.30 -35.66
CA TYR A 61 -19.23 -25.69 -34.35
C TYR A 61 -20.54 -25.50 -33.58
N ALA A 62 -21.11 -26.59 -33.08
CA ALA A 62 -22.44 -26.57 -32.45
C ALA A 62 -22.47 -25.99 -31.03
N ASP A 63 -21.34 -26.05 -30.31
CA ASP A 63 -21.22 -25.48 -28.96
C ASP A 63 -20.68 -24.05 -29.04
N ILE A 64 -21.58 -23.07 -29.10
CA ILE A 64 -21.25 -21.64 -29.15
C ILE A 64 -21.74 -20.99 -27.86
N GLU A 65 -20.84 -20.28 -27.19
CA GLU A 65 -21.19 -19.47 -26.03
C GLU A 65 -21.98 -18.23 -26.49
N LEU A 66 -23.21 -18.07 -25.99
CA LEU A 66 -24.09 -16.95 -26.31
C LEU A 66 -24.66 -16.33 -25.02
N PRO A 67 -24.92 -15.00 -24.99
CA PRO A 67 -25.58 -14.36 -23.86
C PRO A 67 -27.03 -14.80 -23.74
N GLU A 68 -27.59 -14.67 -22.53
CA GLU A 68 -29.04 -14.78 -22.30
C GLU A 68 -29.82 -13.61 -22.95
N ALA A 69 -29.16 -12.48 -23.13
CA ALA A 69 -29.72 -11.30 -23.78
C ALA A 69 -29.74 -11.45 -25.32
N PRO A 70 -30.62 -10.72 -26.03
CA PRO A 70 -30.62 -10.70 -27.49
C PRO A 70 -29.25 -10.30 -28.05
N LEU A 71 -28.83 -10.97 -29.13
CA LEU A 71 -27.60 -10.63 -29.83
C LEU A 71 -27.69 -9.22 -30.43
N PRO A 72 -26.60 -8.43 -30.37
CA PRO A 72 -26.60 -7.10 -30.93
C PRO A 72 -26.72 -7.16 -32.46
N GLY A 73 -27.41 -6.19 -33.06
CA GLY A 73 -27.57 -6.14 -34.51
C GLY A 73 -26.28 -5.78 -35.27
N THR A 74 -25.34 -5.08 -34.62
CA THR A 74 -24.05 -4.69 -35.18
C THR A 74 -22.97 -4.68 -34.10
N VAL A 75 -21.71 -4.88 -34.50
CA VAL A 75 -20.54 -4.80 -33.62
C VAL A 75 -19.56 -3.80 -34.24
N ASP A 76 -19.14 -2.81 -33.46
CA ASP A 76 -18.14 -1.85 -33.92
C ASP A 76 -16.74 -2.51 -33.80
N PRO A 77 -15.87 -2.43 -34.82
CA PRO A 77 -14.48 -2.89 -34.69
C PRO A 77 -13.74 -2.33 -33.46
N ALA A 78 -14.11 -1.14 -32.99
CA ALA A 78 -13.56 -0.52 -31.79
C ALA A 78 -14.05 -1.16 -30.47
N ASP A 79 -15.01 -2.07 -30.51
CA ASP A 79 -15.42 -2.87 -29.35
C ASP A 79 -14.54 -4.09 -29.13
N VAL A 80 -13.89 -4.61 -30.18
CA VAL A 80 -13.08 -5.83 -30.12
C VAL A 80 -12.02 -5.79 -29.01
N PRO A 81 -11.28 -4.68 -28.80
CA PRO A 81 -10.32 -4.59 -27.70
C PRO A 81 -10.95 -4.71 -26.30
N LEU A 82 -12.24 -4.39 -26.15
CA LEU A 82 -12.97 -4.47 -24.88
C LEU A 82 -13.33 -5.91 -24.51
N LEU A 83 -13.36 -6.83 -25.49
CA LEU A 83 -13.77 -8.22 -25.35
C LEU A 83 -12.64 -9.15 -24.84
N ARG A 84 -11.43 -8.62 -24.67
CA ARG A 84 -10.26 -9.38 -24.22
C ARG A 84 -10.19 -9.40 -22.70
N ASP A 85 -10.05 -10.58 -22.12
CA ASP A 85 -9.89 -10.74 -20.67
C ASP A 85 -8.56 -10.13 -20.21
N VAL A 86 -8.64 -9.10 -19.36
CA VAL A 86 -7.45 -8.43 -18.81
C VAL A 86 -6.75 -9.22 -17.71
N ALA A 87 -7.41 -10.23 -17.13
CA ALA A 87 -6.80 -11.12 -16.14
C ALA A 87 -5.88 -12.15 -16.79
N ALA A 88 -6.15 -12.53 -18.03
CA ALA A 88 -5.43 -13.56 -18.77
C ALA A 88 -4.09 -13.05 -19.38
N ARG A 89 -3.12 -12.71 -18.51
CA ARG A 89 -1.84 -12.08 -18.91
C ARG A 89 -0.93 -12.95 -19.78
N TYR A 90 -0.97 -14.27 -19.61
CA TYR A 90 -0.05 -15.20 -20.28
C TYR A 90 -0.63 -15.87 -21.52
N SER A 91 -1.96 -15.80 -21.68
CA SER A 91 -2.66 -16.31 -22.85
C SER A 91 -3.87 -15.43 -23.08
N PRO A 92 -3.86 -14.53 -24.08
CA PRO A 92 -4.98 -13.63 -24.32
C PRO A 92 -6.22 -14.48 -24.63
N THR A 93 -7.22 -14.39 -23.75
CA THR A 93 -8.49 -15.10 -23.90
C THR A 93 -9.63 -14.10 -24.07
N TRP A 94 -10.78 -14.61 -24.50
CA TRP A 94 -12.01 -13.84 -24.61
C TRP A 94 -12.69 -13.75 -23.25
N LEU A 95 -13.41 -12.64 -23.02
CA LEU A 95 -14.29 -12.53 -21.88
C LEU A 95 -15.40 -13.58 -21.94
N ASP A 96 -15.59 -14.26 -20.82
CA ASP A 96 -16.71 -15.19 -20.57
C ASP A 96 -17.99 -14.37 -20.39
N VAL A 97 -18.99 -14.62 -21.24
CA VAL A 97 -20.26 -13.87 -21.23
C VAL A 97 -21.19 -14.32 -20.12
N GLY A 98 -21.02 -15.54 -19.62
CA GLY A 98 -21.77 -16.10 -18.50
C GLY A 98 -21.40 -15.44 -17.18
N ARG A 99 -20.15 -14.96 -17.05
CA ARG A 99 -19.65 -14.29 -15.84
C ARG A 99 -19.94 -12.79 -15.85
N PRO A 100 -20.34 -12.22 -14.70
CA PRO A 100 -20.39 -10.77 -14.54
C PRO A 100 -19.02 -10.14 -14.78
N VAL A 101 -19.00 -9.05 -15.56
CA VAL A 101 -17.79 -8.26 -15.83
C VAL A 101 -17.38 -7.53 -14.55
N SER A 102 -16.12 -7.73 -14.13
CA SER A 102 -15.53 -7.07 -12.96
C SER A 102 -15.24 -5.59 -13.23
N LEU A 103 -15.17 -4.79 -12.16
CA LEU A 103 -14.78 -3.38 -12.24
C LEU A 103 -13.39 -3.24 -12.87
N ARG A 104 -12.46 -4.13 -12.49
CA ARG A 104 -11.12 -4.19 -13.09
C ARG A 104 -11.14 -4.31 -14.61
N GLN A 105 -11.97 -5.19 -15.16
CA GLN A 105 -12.08 -5.35 -16.61
C GLN A 105 -12.53 -4.04 -17.27
N VAL A 106 -13.56 -3.39 -16.73
CA VAL A 106 -14.06 -2.11 -17.25
C VAL A 106 -12.98 -1.04 -17.25
N LEU A 107 -12.24 -0.89 -16.14
CA LEU A 107 -11.23 0.15 -15.97
C LEU A 107 -9.96 -0.09 -16.79
N GLU A 108 -9.46 -1.32 -16.86
CA GLU A 108 -8.31 -1.64 -17.71
C GLU A 108 -8.66 -1.49 -19.20
N SER A 109 -9.86 -1.93 -19.62
CA SER A 109 -10.34 -1.71 -21.00
C SER A 109 -10.52 -0.23 -21.31
N ALA A 110 -11.07 0.57 -20.39
CA ALA A 110 -11.20 2.02 -20.53
C ALA A 110 -9.83 2.70 -20.70
N GLY A 111 -8.86 2.36 -19.86
CA GLY A 111 -7.50 2.91 -19.94
C GLY A 111 -6.76 2.52 -21.23
N ARG A 112 -6.94 1.30 -21.74
CA ARG A 112 -6.33 0.83 -23.00
C ARG A 112 -6.99 1.44 -24.24
N ALA A 113 -8.30 1.67 -24.19
CA ALA A 113 -9.08 2.23 -25.29
C ALA A 113 -9.15 3.77 -25.27
N ASP A 114 -8.59 4.42 -24.24
CA ASP A 114 -8.69 5.87 -24.00
C ASP A 114 -10.15 6.36 -23.94
N ARG A 115 -11.02 5.53 -23.35
CA ARG A 115 -12.47 5.77 -23.19
C ARG A 115 -12.83 5.98 -21.72
N SER A 116 -14.00 6.56 -21.47
CA SER A 116 -14.53 6.63 -20.11
C SER A 116 -14.98 5.26 -19.60
N PRO A 117 -14.88 4.98 -18.28
CA PRO A 117 -15.47 3.78 -17.69
C PRO A 117 -16.98 3.63 -18.01
N ALA A 118 -17.73 4.73 -18.03
CA ALA A 118 -19.14 4.73 -18.39
C ALA A 118 -19.40 4.30 -19.84
N ASP A 119 -18.60 4.78 -20.79
CA ASP A 119 -18.70 4.35 -22.20
C ASP A 119 -18.41 2.86 -22.36
N VAL A 120 -17.34 2.36 -21.74
CA VAL A 120 -16.99 0.95 -21.81
C VAL A 120 -18.09 0.08 -21.21
N ALA A 121 -18.63 0.46 -20.05
CA ALA A 121 -19.75 -0.23 -19.42
C ALA A 121 -21.00 -0.27 -20.31
N ARG A 122 -21.36 0.85 -20.96
CA ARG A 122 -22.46 0.91 -21.93
C ARG A 122 -22.21 0.00 -23.14
N ARG A 123 -21.00 0.02 -23.72
CA ARG A 123 -20.65 -0.83 -24.87
C ARG A 123 -20.72 -2.31 -24.51
N LEU A 124 -20.12 -2.73 -23.40
CA LEU A 124 -20.18 -4.12 -22.94
C LEU A 124 -21.62 -4.57 -22.70
N THR A 125 -22.44 -3.72 -22.08
CA THR A 125 -23.88 -4.00 -21.87
C THR A 125 -24.62 -4.14 -23.20
N ALA A 126 -24.38 -3.24 -24.16
CA ALA A 126 -24.99 -3.29 -25.49
C ALA A 126 -24.57 -4.54 -26.28
N LEU A 127 -23.39 -5.09 -26.00
CA LEU A 127 -22.89 -6.35 -26.59
C LEU A 127 -23.43 -7.61 -25.89
N GLY A 128 -24.23 -7.45 -24.82
CA GLY A 128 -24.86 -8.56 -24.10
C GLY A 128 -24.11 -9.03 -22.84
N TYR A 129 -23.03 -8.35 -22.43
CA TYR A 129 -22.34 -8.67 -21.18
C TYR A 129 -23.07 -8.09 -19.97
N ARG A 130 -23.10 -8.85 -18.88
CA ARG A 130 -23.65 -8.39 -17.60
C ARG A 130 -22.56 -7.75 -16.77
N LEU A 131 -22.77 -6.52 -16.31
CA LEU A 131 -21.86 -5.87 -15.36
C LEU A 131 -22.14 -6.40 -13.94
N GLY A 132 -21.11 -6.55 -13.11
CA GLY A 132 -21.28 -6.93 -11.70
C GLY A 132 -21.77 -5.78 -10.79
N GLY A 133 -21.80 -4.55 -11.30
CA GLY A 133 -22.08 -3.34 -10.53
C GLY A 133 -23.53 -3.12 -10.09
N THR A 134 -23.72 -2.24 -9.12
CA THR A 134 -25.04 -1.93 -8.51
C THR A 134 -25.92 -0.98 -9.35
N GLY A 135 -25.63 -0.81 -10.64
CA GLY A 135 -26.35 0.13 -11.53
C GLY A 135 -26.08 1.62 -11.29
N ARG A 136 -25.08 1.97 -10.46
CA ARG A 136 -24.64 3.37 -10.35
C ARG A 136 -23.94 3.80 -11.64
N PRO A 137 -24.17 5.04 -12.12
CA PRO A 137 -23.46 5.54 -13.28
C PRO A 137 -21.98 5.68 -12.95
N LEU A 138 -21.15 5.07 -13.79
CA LEU A 138 -19.70 5.22 -13.73
C LEU A 138 -19.28 6.61 -14.21
N PRO A 139 -18.02 7.03 -13.96
CA PRO A 139 -17.53 8.30 -14.45
C PRO A 139 -17.48 8.37 -15.98
N GLU A 140 -17.93 9.51 -16.52
CA GLU A 140 -17.84 9.85 -17.95
C GLU A 140 -16.45 10.40 -18.35
N THR A 141 -15.55 10.59 -17.38
CA THR A 141 -14.19 11.05 -17.63
C THR A 141 -13.23 9.87 -17.69
N ALA A 142 -12.45 9.81 -18.78
CA ALA A 142 -11.40 8.80 -18.96
C ALA A 142 -10.23 9.06 -18.02
N ASP A 143 -9.69 7.98 -17.46
CA ASP A 143 -8.63 8.06 -16.47
C ASP A 143 -7.81 6.77 -16.42
N ARG A 144 -6.56 6.85 -16.90
CA ARG A 144 -5.66 5.69 -16.95
C ARG A 144 -5.22 5.23 -15.55
N GLY A 145 -5.38 6.06 -14.53
CA GLY A 145 -5.06 5.73 -13.14
C GLY A 145 -6.14 4.93 -12.43
N ASP A 146 -7.35 4.81 -12.97
CA ASP A 146 -8.48 4.18 -12.28
C ASP A 146 -8.22 2.71 -11.92
N ALA A 147 -7.58 1.95 -12.80
CA ALA A 147 -7.22 0.57 -12.51
C ALA A 147 -6.23 0.47 -11.34
N VAL A 148 -5.31 1.44 -11.20
CA VAL A 148 -4.36 1.48 -10.08
C VAL A 148 -5.07 1.82 -8.77
N LEU A 149 -6.06 2.74 -8.82
CA LEU A 149 -6.85 3.13 -7.64
C LEU A 149 -7.54 1.95 -6.95
N ILE A 150 -8.08 1.01 -7.73
CA ILE A 150 -8.78 -0.14 -7.18
C ILE A 150 -7.85 -1.30 -6.79
N SER A 151 -6.52 -1.13 -6.95
CA SER A 151 -5.55 -2.17 -6.63
C SER A 151 -4.87 -1.91 -5.29
N SER A 152 -4.57 -2.96 -4.56
CA SER A 152 -3.78 -2.88 -3.32
C SER A 152 -2.66 -3.91 -3.31
N GLY A 153 -1.55 -3.57 -2.66
CA GLY A 153 -0.37 -4.44 -2.55
C GLY A 153 0.49 -4.51 -3.83
N TYR A 154 1.66 -5.13 -3.67
CA TYR A 154 2.73 -5.11 -4.67
C TYR A 154 2.98 -6.46 -5.34
N GLY A 155 3.34 -6.40 -6.63
CA GLY A 155 3.79 -7.55 -7.41
C GLY A 155 2.78 -8.70 -7.43
N ARG A 156 3.20 -9.89 -6.96
CA ARG A 156 2.37 -11.10 -6.95
C ARG A 156 1.22 -11.09 -5.94
N TYR A 157 1.22 -10.15 -4.99
CA TYR A 157 0.20 -10.02 -3.96
C TYR A 157 -0.82 -8.92 -4.29
N ARG A 158 -0.77 -8.37 -5.51
CA ARG A 158 -1.70 -7.32 -5.93
C ARG A 158 -3.12 -7.89 -5.99
N THR A 159 -3.99 -7.33 -5.15
CA THR A 159 -5.43 -7.61 -5.15
C THR A 159 -6.19 -6.45 -5.78
N TRP A 160 -7.43 -6.70 -6.20
CA TRP A 160 -8.24 -5.73 -6.91
C TRP A 160 -9.62 -5.69 -6.24
N ALA A 161 -10.03 -4.51 -5.80
CA ALA A 161 -11.38 -4.28 -5.33
C ALA A 161 -12.36 -4.35 -6.50
N ASP A 162 -13.51 -4.97 -6.25
CA ASP A 162 -14.60 -5.09 -7.21
C ASP A 162 -15.84 -4.30 -6.75
N TRP A 163 -16.91 -4.39 -7.54
CA TRP A 163 -18.14 -3.65 -7.33
C TRP A 163 -18.65 -3.65 -5.88
N GLY A 164 -18.77 -2.47 -5.27
CA GLY A 164 -19.32 -2.31 -3.93
C GLY A 164 -18.41 -2.81 -2.79
N ASP A 165 -17.19 -3.24 -3.09
CA ASP A 165 -16.20 -3.54 -2.08
C ASP A 165 -15.87 -2.30 -1.25
N GLU A 166 -15.49 -2.56 0.00
CA GLU A 166 -15.04 -1.54 0.92
C GLU A 166 -13.53 -1.37 0.78
N VAL A 167 -13.07 -0.13 0.57
CA VAL A 167 -11.66 0.22 0.44
C VAL A 167 -11.19 0.92 1.71
N PRO A 168 -10.27 0.33 2.49
CA PRO A 168 -9.69 0.97 3.66
C PRO A 168 -8.87 2.22 3.31
N ALA A 169 -8.74 3.16 4.25
CA ALA A 169 -8.03 4.42 4.00
C ALA A 169 -6.56 4.22 3.56
N TYR A 170 -5.86 3.22 4.10
CA TYR A 170 -4.47 2.95 3.70
C TYR A 170 -4.35 2.60 2.20
N CYS A 171 -5.34 1.89 1.62
CA CYS A 171 -5.36 1.62 0.18
C CYS A 171 -5.59 2.90 -0.64
N VAL A 172 -6.39 3.85 -0.12
CA VAL A 172 -6.59 5.15 -0.77
C VAL A 172 -5.29 5.97 -0.77
N VAL A 173 -4.53 5.96 0.32
CA VAL A 173 -3.24 6.66 0.41
C VAL A 173 -2.21 6.02 -0.51
N GLU A 174 -2.07 4.69 -0.46
CA GLU A 174 -1.14 3.92 -1.28
C GLU A 174 -1.39 4.16 -2.77
N SER A 175 -2.65 3.99 -3.20
CA SER A 175 -3.03 4.18 -4.60
C SER A 175 -3.03 5.64 -5.04
N GLY A 176 -3.33 6.58 -4.14
CA GLY A 176 -3.15 8.02 -4.35
C GLY A 176 -1.68 8.35 -4.64
N GLY A 177 -0.76 7.82 -3.84
CA GLY A 177 0.69 7.93 -4.06
C GLY A 177 1.14 7.35 -5.40
N GLU A 178 0.72 6.13 -5.75
CA GLU A 178 1.05 5.50 -7.03
C GLU A 178 0.54 6.31 -8.23
N THR A 179 -0.65 6.91 -8.10
CA THR A 179 -1.27 7.72 -9.16
C THR A 179 -0.87 9.19 -9.13
N ARG A 180 -0.01 9.61 -8.19
CA ARG A 180 0.37 11.01 -7.92
C ARG A 180 -0.83 11.93 -7.71
N ARG A 181 -1.86 11.42 -7.02
CA ARG A 181 -3.06 12.15 -6.60
C ARG A 181 -3.00 12.48 -5.13
N GLY A 182 -3.67 13.57 -4.78
CA GLY A 182 -4.05 13.77 -3.39
C GLY A 182 -5.00 12.67 -2.94
N THR A 183 -4.87 12.26 -1.69
CA THR A 183 -5.69 11.27 -1.01
C THR A 183 -7.18 11.59 -1.13
N TYR A 184 -7.57 12.86 -0.96
CA TYR A 184 -8.97 13.27 -1.11
C TYR A 184 -9.49 13.04 -2.54
N ALA A 185 -8.71 13.38 -3.56
CA ALA A 185 -9.08 13.17 -4.95
C ALA A 185 -9.17 11.67 -5.31
N ALA A 186 -8.25 10.86 -4.79
CA ALA A 186 -8.30 9.40 -4.93
C ALA A 186 -9.57 8.81 -4.28
N ALA A 187 -9.91 9.24 -3.06
CA ALA A 187 -11.11 8.82 -2.35
C ALA A 187 -12.39 9.15 -3.13
N LEU A 188 -12.53 10.39 -3.60
CA LEU A 188 -13.68 10.79 -4.41
C LEU A 188 -13.77 9.98 -5.70
N ARG A 189 -12.64 9.69 -6.34
CA ARG A 189 -12.62 8.87 -7.56
C ARG A 189 -13.07 7.44 -7.28
N LEU A 190 -12.61 6.81 -6.20
CA LEU A 190 -13.04 5.48 -5.77
C LEU A 190 -14.55 5.41 -5.50
N VAL A 191 -15.10 6.42 -4.81
CA VAL A 191 -16.55 6.52 -4.58
C VAL A 191 -17.32 6.65 -5.90
N ALA A 192 -16.81 7.45 -6.84
CA ALA A 192 -17.41 7.61 -8.17
C ALA A 192 -17.34 6.32 -9.01
N LEU A 193 -16.34 5.47 -8.76
CA LEU A 193 -16.20 4.13 -9.35
C LEU A 193 -17.14 3.09 -8.72
N GLY A 194 -17.90 3.46 -7.68
CA GLY A 194 -18.87 2.60 -7.00
C GLY A 194 -18.30 1.80 -5.82
N LEU A 195 -17.11 2.14 -5.35
CA LEU A 195 -16.51 1.55 -4.15
C LEU A 195 -16.98 2.28 -2.88
N ARG A 196 -16.99 1.56 -1.76
CA ARG A 196 -17.39 2.10 -0.46
C ARG A 196 -16.15 2.45 0.35
N LEU A 197 -16.23 3.51 1.13
CA LEU A 197 -15.21 3.88 2.10
C LEU A 197 -15.83 3.75 3.50
N PRO A 198 -15.10 3.22 4.51
CA PRO A 198 -15.60 3.12 5.87
C PRO A 198 -15.67 4.48 6.60
N TYR A 199 -15.29 5.56 5.91
CA TYR A 199 -15.26 6.94 6.39
C TYR A 199 -15.75 7.89 5.29
N THR A 200 -16.10 9.12 5.69
CA THR A 200 -16.41 10.19 4.72
C THR A 200 -15.13 10.95 4.39
N PRO A 201 -14.69 11.00 3.12
CA PRO A 201 -13.48 11.73 2.73
C PRO A 201 -13.59 13.22 3.01
N ASP A 202 -12.53 13.82 3.53
CA ASP A 202 -12.44 15.26 3.77
C ASP A 202 -11.14 15.83 3.17
N PRO A 203 -11.15 17.01 2.53
CA PRO A 203 -9.93 17.63 2.00
C PRO A 203 -8.85 17.85 3.07
N SER A 204 -9.25 17.99 4.33
CA SER A 204 -8.34 18.13 5.46
C SER A 204 -7.59 16.84 5.80
N ASP A 205 -7.95 15.67 5.23
CA ASP A 205 -7.24 14.40 5.46
C ASP A 205 -5.84 14.36 4.82
N GLU A 206 -5.60 15.21 3.82
CA GLU A 206 -4.34 15.24 3.06
C GLU A 206 -3.09 15.46 3.94
N PRO A 207 -3.02 16.48 4.82
CA PRO A 207 -1.90 16.63 5.74
C PRO A 207 -1.82 15.50 6.78
N LEU A 208 -2.94 14.90 7.18
CA LEU A 208 -2.95 13.82 8.18
C LEU A 208 -2.29 12.54 7.66
N LEU A 209 -2.51 12.24 6.37
CA LEU A 209 -2.06 11.01 5.73
C LEU A 209 -0.73 11.17 4.99
N ARG A 210 -0.18 12.39 4.98
CA ARG A 210 1.14 12.70 4.40
C ARG A 210 2.24 11.90 5.11
N SER A 211 3.05 11.20 4.32
CA SER A 211 4.27 10.58 4.81
C SER A 211 5.37 11.65 4.88
N ALA A 212 5.78 12.03 6.09
CA ALA A 212 6.95 12.89 6.28
C ALA A 212 8.23 12.03 6.20
N GLY A 213 8.72 11.76 4.98
CA GLY A 213 10.00 11.09 4.74
C GLY A 213 10.01 10.06 3.59
N GLU A 214 11.20 9.77 3.06
CA GLU A 214 11.48 8.92 1.88
C GLU A 214 10.97 7.46 1.99
N VAL A 215 10.55 7.00 3.17
CA VAL A 215 10.02 5.65 3.38
C VAL A 215 8.49 5.70 3.36
N VAL A 216 7.94 5.61 2.15
CA VAL A 216 6.52 5.77 1.75
C VAL A 216 5.48 4.94 2.54
N THR A 217 5.84 4.08 3.50
CA THR A 217 4.92 3.03 3.99
C THR A 217 5.02 2.61 5.46
N GLY A 218 5.86 3.25 6.29
CA GLY A 218 6.23 2.68 7.60
C GLY A 218 5.09 2.56 8.63
N TRP A 219 4.30 3.63 8.81
CA TRP A 219 3.26 3.68 9.85
C TRP A 219 1.84 3.47 9.36
N HIS A 220 1.57 3.44 8.05
CA HIS A 220 0.19 3.29 7.57
C HIS A 220 -0.43 1.94 7.98
N TYR A 221 0.42 0.98 8.36
CA TYR A 221 0.05 -0.32 8.92
C TYR A 221 0.21 -0.40 10.47
N ARG A 222 0.52 0.72 11.14
CA ARG A 222 0.78 0.80 12.58
C ARG A 222 0.11 2.03 13.21
N THR A 223 0.32 2.19 14.51
CA THR A 223 -0.03 3.42 15.24
C THR A 223 0.80 4.60 14.69
N PRO A 224 0.18 5.72 14.29
CA PRO A 224 0.90 6.93 13.90
C PRO A 224 1.79 7.43 15.05
N PRO A 225 3.00 7.94 14.78
CA PRO A 225 3.83 8.55 15.80
C PRO A 225 3.18 9.81 16.39
N VAL A 226 3.36 10.03 17.69
CA VAL A 226 2.87 11.24 18.36
C VAL A 226 3.47 12.50 17.73
N GLY A 227 4.74 12.45 17.32
CA GLY A 227 5.42 13.57 16.67
C GLY A 227 4.72 14.04 15.39
N HIS A 228 4.25 13.10 14.57
CA HIS A 228 3.46 13.39 13.37
C HIS A 228 2.13 14.07 13.72
N ILE A 229 1.45 13.60 14.75
CA ILE A 229 0.19 14.20 15.21
C ILE A 229 0.39 15.64 15.68
N LEU A 230 1.46 15.90 16.46
CA LEU A 230 1.79 17.24 16.93
C LEU A 230 2.20 18.16 15.78
N GLU A 231 2.96 17.67 14.81
CA GLU A 231 3.34 18.40 13.61
C GLU A 231 2.10 18.80 12.80
N VAL A 232 1.22 17.85 12.49
CA VAL A 232 -0.01 18.09 11.74
C VAL A 232 -0.96 19.03 12.49
N ALA A 233 -1.10 18.87 13.81
CA ALA A 233 -1.90 19.76 14.65
C ALA A 233 -1.40 21.20 14.54
N ARG A 234 -0.08 21.41 14.64
CA ARG A 234 0.56 22.72 14.48
C ARG A 234 0.38 23.30 13.07
N GLU A 235 0.54 22.49 12.02
CA GLU A 235 0.39 22.94 10.62
C GLU A 235 -1.06 23.32 10.27
N THR A 236 -2.02 22.57 10.78
CA THR A 236 -3.44 22.73 10.45
C THR A 236 -4.19 23.65 11.43
N GLY A 237 -3.56 24.02 12.55
CA GLY A 237 -4.19 24.78 13.63
C GLY A 237 -5.24 24.00 14.42
N ARG A 238 -5.22 22.66 14.32
CA ARG A 238 -6.13 21.75 15.04
C ARG A 238 -5.53 21.35 16.38
N THR A 239 -6.36 20.80 17.28
CA THR A 239 -5.84 20.17 18.50
C THR A 239 -5.23 18.79 18.19
N PRO A 240 -4.22 18.32 18.95
CA PRO A 240 -3.70 16.96 18.80
C PRO A 240 -4.79 15.89 18.94
N ALA A 241 -5.76 16.10 19.84
CA ALA A 241 -6.89 15.20 20.04
C ALA A 241 -7.79 15.11 18.79
N ASP A 242 -8.09 16.23 18.13
CA ASP A 242 -8.89 16.23 16.89
C ASP A 242 -8.17 15.50 15.75
N VAL A 243 -6.85 15.66 15.65
CA VAL A 243 -6.02 14.98 14.64
C VAL A 243 -6.00 13.47 14.91
N ALA A 244 -5.77 13.06 16.16
CA ALA A 244 -5.78 11.66 16.57
C ALA A 244 -7.15 11.00 16.35
N ALA A 245 -8.24 11.69 16.70
CA ALA A 245 -9.61 11.21 16.47
C ALA A 245 -9.88 11.02 14.97
N ARG A 246 -9.47 11.98 14.13
CA ARG A 246 -9.65 11.85 12.68
C ARG A 246 -8.81 10.72 12.09
N LEU A 247 -7.59 10.52 12.55
CA LEU A 247 -6.76 9.36 12.16
C LEU A 247 -7.42 8.03 12.57
N ALA A 248 -8.08 7.98 13.74
CA ALA A 248 -8.84 6.81 14.18
C ALA A 248 -10.03 6.50 13.28
N GLU A 249 -10.78 7.51 12.83
CA GLU A 249 -11.84 7.35 11.82
C GLU A 249 -11.31 6.82 10.48
N LEU A 250 -10.09 7.21 10.12
CA LEU A 250 -9.38 6.73 8.93
C LEU A 250 -8.79 5.32 9.13
N GLY A 251 -9.01 4.68 10.28
CA GLY A 251 -8.57 3.31 10.56
C GLY A 251 -7.15 3.20 11.14
N HIS A 252 -6.54 4.31 11.54
CA HIS A 252 -5.24 4.31 12.24
C HIS A 252 -5.43 4.38 13.76
N PRO A 253 -4.91 3.42 14.54
CA PRO A 253 -5.04 3.46 16.00
C PRO A 253 -4.45 4.74 16.58
N ALA A 254 -5.20 5.45 17.41
CA ALA A 254 -4.73 6.68 18.05
C ALA A 254 -3.76 6.36 19.22
N PRO A 255 -2.53 6.90 19.22
CA PRO A 255 -1.67 6.86 20.41
C PRO A 255 -2.19 7.82 21.50
N PRO A 256 -1.72 7.68 22.76
CA PRO A 256 -1.91 8.72 23.76
C PRO A 256 -1.21 10.01 23.31
N VAL A 257 -1.97 11.09 23.16
CA VAL A 257 -1.45 12.41 22.79
C VAL A 257 -1.63 13.37 23.96
N PRO A 258 -0.68 14.28 24.21
CA PRO A 258 -0.80 15.23 25.30
C PRO A 258 -1.88 16.27 24.99
N ASP A 259 -2.74 16.57 25.97
CA ASP A 259 -3.80 17.59 25.84
C ASP A 259 -3.20 19.00 25.63
N THR A 260 -2.07 19.27 26.28
CA THR A 260 -1.31 20.51 26.15
C THR A 260 0.11 20.18 25.70
N PRO A 261 0.44 20.31 24.41
CA PRO A 261 1.79 20.08 23.92
C PRO A 261 2.73 21.19 24.41
N GLU A 262 3.90 20.79 24.85
CA GLU A 262 4.98 21.68 25.25
C GLU A 262 5.87 22.02 24.04
N PRO A 263 6.54 23.19 24.02
CA PRO A 263 7.39 23.59 22.91
C PRO A 263 8.51 22.60 22.56
N ASP A 264 8.98 21.84 23.56
CA ASP A 264 10.06 20.88 23.39
C ASP A 264 9.57 19.48 22.97
N ASP A 265 8.26 19.18 23.03
CA ASP A 265 7.73 17.84 22.71
C ASP A 265 8.16 17.35 21.31
N PRO A 266 8.09 18.16 20.23
CA PRO A 266 8.60 17.73 18.93
C PRO A 266 10.09 17.40 18.95
N VAL A 267 10.90 18.13 19.74
CA VAL A 267 12.33 17.86 19.88
C VAL A 267 12.54 16.52 20.57
N LEU A 268 11.79 16.22 21.64
CA LEU A 268 11.88 14.95 22.35
C LEU A 268 11.49 13.75 21.47
N LEU A 269 10.56 13.94 20.52
CA LEU A 269 9.99 12.89 19.66
C LEU A 269 10.74 12.71 18.32
N SER A 270 11.64 13.62 17.95
CA SER A 270 12.50 13.49 16.76
C SER A 270 13.68 12.57 17.05
N GLU A 271 13.99 11.62 16.17
CA GLU A 271 15.15 10.73 16.32
C GLU A 271 16.49 11.51 16.39
N GLU A 272 16.55 12.64 15.70
CA GLU A 272 17.72 13.53 15.66
C GLU A 272 17.61 14.75 16.58
N LEU A 273 16.53 14.85 17.35
CA LEU A 273 16.29 15.95 18.30
C LEU A 273 16.29 17.33 17.63
N ASP A 274 15.84 17.41 16.38
CA ASP A 274 15.74 18.66 15.61
C ASP A 274 14.30 19.18 15.53
N GLY A 275 13.36 18.48 16.17
CA GLY A 275 11.94 18.80 16.14
C GLY A 275 11.25 18.46 14.82
N ARG A 276 11.85 17.59 13.99
CA ARG A 276 11.33 17.17 12.69
C ARG A 276 11.39 15.65 12.54
N ALA A 277 10.66 15.14 11.54
CA ALA A 277 10.75 13.75 11.15
C ALA A 277 12.21 13.37 10.76
N PRO A 278 12.65 12.12 11.00
CA PRO A 278 11.86 10.96 11.43
C PRO A 278 11.46 11.00 12.91
N TRP A 279 10.21 10.61 13.16
CA TRP A 279 9.60 10.56 14.49
C TRP A 279 9.83 9.20 15.16
N LEU A 280 10.04 9.19 16.47
CA LEU A 280 10.15 7.96 17.24
C LEU A 280 8.92 7.05 17.04
N GLY A 281 9.18 5.80 16.64
CA GLY A 281 8.18 4.75 16.65
C GLY A 281 7.84 4.31 18.07
N ARG A 282 6.62 3.81 18.28
CA ARG A 282 6.23 3.18 19.55
C ARG A 282 6.83 1.78 19.62
N GLU A 283 7.96 1.63 20.31
CA GLU A 283 8.57 0.34 20.60
C GLU A 283 8.14 -0.14 22.00
N THR A 284 7.25 -1.14 22.04
CA THR A 284 6.70 -1.66 23.30
C THR A 284 7.51 -2.81 23.89
N THR A 285 8.38 -3.45 23.09
CA THR A 285 9.07 -4.68 23.51
C THR A 285 10.41 -4.38 24.14
N VAL A 286 11.20 -3.50 23.52
CA VAL A 286 12.56 -3.17 23.99
C VAL A 286 12.59 -1.93 24.89
N GLY A 287 11.54 -1.10 24.81
CA GLY A 287 11.49 0.21 25.45
C GLY A 287 12.33 1.25 24.71
N LEU A 288 12.11 2.52 25.06
CA LEU A 288 12.88 3.64 24.55
C LEU A 288 14.36 3.50 24.99
N PRO A 289 15.34 3.72 24.09
CA PRO A 289 16.74 3.63 24.47
C PRO A 289 17.13 4.81 25.36
N MET A 290 17.76 4.54 26.52
CA MET A 290 18.21 5.57 27.46
C MET A 290 19.13 6.62 26.82
N ARG A 291 19.92 6.24 25.80
CA ARG A 291 20.74 7.19 25.04
C ARG A 291 19.92 8.37 24.50
N HIS A 292 18.68 8.10 24.09
CA HIS A 292 17.79 9.11 23.53
C HIS A 292 17.37 10.10 24.61
N VAL A 293 16.97 9.59 25.78
CA VAL A 293 16.61 10.40 26.94
C VAL A 293 17.77 11.31 27.36
N LEU A 294 19.00 10.79 27.43
CA LEU A 294 20.17 11.58 27.80
C LEU A 294 20.50 12.65 26.74
N ARG A 295 20.46 12.31 25.44
CA ARG A 295 20.65 13.30 24.37
C ARG A 295 19.58 14.38 24.41
N ALA A 296 18.33 14.01 24.63
CA ALA A 296 17.20 14.93 24.70
C ALA A 296 17.29 15.85 25.93
N ALA A 297 17.72 15.33 27.09
CA ALA A 297 18.01 16.12 28.28
C ALA A 297 19.09 17.17 28.01
N LEU A 298 20.18 16.81 27.33
CA LEU A 298 21.22 17.76 26.93
C LEU A 298 20.71 18.80 25.92
N ALA A 299 19.88 18.40 24.97
CA ALA A 299 19.35 19.30 23.93
C ALA A 299 18.33 20.32 24.47
N THR A 300 17.51 19.91 25.45
CA THR A 300 16.42 20.73 26.02
C THR A 300 16.79 21.41 27.34
N GLY A 301 17.88 20.99 27.98
CA GLY A 301 18.29 21.45 29.31
C GLY A 301 17.46 20.88 30.46
N ARG A 302 16.57 19.92 30.19
CA ARG A 302 15.75 19.21 31.20
C ARG A 302 16.56 18.13 31.91
N THR A 303 16.07 17.66 33.06
CA THR A 303 16.66 16.48 33.71
C THR A 303 16.28 15.20 32.95
N PRO A 304 17.11 14.13 32.98
CA PRO A 304 16.76 12.85 32.38
C PRO A 304 15.42 12.29 32.89
N ALA A 305 15.10 12.50 34.17
CA ALA A 305 13.84 12.07 34.78
C ALA A 305 12.64 12.80 34.17
N ASP A 306 12.72 14.13 34.00
CA ASP A 306 11.64 14.93 33.40
C ASP A 306 11.40 14.53 31.94
N VAL A 307 12.48 14.32 31.17
CA VAL A 307 12.39 13.87 29.78
C VAL A 307 11.72 12.50 29.68
N ALA A 308 12.14 11.56 30.53
CA ALA A 308 11.57 10.22 30.54
C ALA A 308 10.08 10.23 30.95
N ALA A 309 9.71 11.03 31.96
CA ALA A 309 8.33 11.18 32.38
C ALA A 309 7.47 11.76 31.24
N ARG A 310 7.95 12.82 30.58
CA ARG A 310 7.24 13.45 29.47
C ARG A 310 7.07 12.52 28.26
N LEU A 311 8.11 11.75 27.92
CA LEU A 311 8.03 10.73 26.86
C LEU A 311 7.09 9.58 27.23
N ALA A 312 7.04 9.17 28.50
CA ALA A 312 6.13 8.13 28.98
C ALA A 312 4.65 8.56 28.89
N GLU A 313 4.33 9.84 29.17
CA GLU A 313 2.99 10.40 28.94
C GLU A 313 2.56 10.25 27.47
N MET A 314 3.50 10.36 26.54
CA MET A 314 3.29 10.18 25.09
C MET A 314 3.45 8.72 24.64
N GLY A 315 3.51 7.77 25.58
CA GLY A 315 3.54 6.34 25.30
C GLY A 315 4.92 5.75 24.98
N HIS A 316 6.00 6.49 25.19
CA HIS A 316 7.39 6.05 25.05
C HIS A 316 8.01 5.78 26.42
N CYS A 317 7.91 4.53 26.87
CA CYS A 317 8.44 4.12 28.17
C CYS A 317 9.88 3.59 28.05
N LEU A 318 10.70 3.89 29.05
CA LEU A 318 11.98 3.20 29.24
C LEU A 318 11.74 1.74 29.67
N HIS A 319 12.76 0.90 29.46
CA HIS A 319 12.77 -0.45 30.00
C HIS A 319 12.77 -0.42 31.54
N GLU A 320 12.11 -1.37 32.20
CA GLU A 320 11.96 -1.41 33.68
C GLU A 320 13.29 -1.45 34.45
N ASN A 321 14.33 -2.04 33.85
CA ASN A 321 15.68 -2.10 34.41
C ASN A 321 16.50 -0.82 34.23
N ALA A 322 16.04 0.14 33.43
CA ALA A 322 16.80 1.36 33.14
C ALA A 322 16.88 2.26 34.39
N ILE A 323 18.10 2.60 34.82
CA ILE A 323 18.32 3.51 35.94
C ILE A 323 18.80 4.86 35.40
N LEU A 324 17.95 5.88 35.51
CA LEU A 324 18.28 7.21 35.02
C LEU A 324 19.26 7.93 35.97
N PRO A 325 20.33 8.53 35.44
CA PRO A 325 21.18 9.41 36.23
C PRO A 325 20.46 10.73 36.53
N GLU A 326 20.85 11.40 37.63
CA GLU A 326 20.30 12.72 38.01
C GLU A 326 20.59 13.79 36.95
N THR A 327 21.75 13.72 36.30
CA THR A 327 22.18 14.64 35.26
C THR A 327 22.62 13.88 34.01
N ALA A 328 22.35 14.45 32.84
CA ALA A 328 22.85 13.91 31.59
C ALA A 328 24.33 14.29 31.40
N ASP A 329 25.16 13.31 31.06
CA ASP A 329 26.58 13.48 30.75
C ASP A 329 26.85 13.03 29.30
N GLU A 330 27.57 13.84 28.54
CA GLU A 330 28.01 13.48 27.18
C GLU A 330 28.81 12.18 27.15
N ALA A 331 29.61 11.92 28.20
CA ALA A 331 30.39 10.69 28.26
C ALA A 331 29.52 9.44 28.37
N ASP A 332 28.37 9.53 29.07
CA ASP A 332 27.40 8.43 29.14
C ASP A 332 26.64 8.26 27.82
N VAL A 333 26.35 9.35 27.09
CA VAL A 333 25.80 9.27 25.72
C VAL A 333 26.77 8.54 24.78
N ARG A 334 28.06 8.89 24.80
CA ARG A 334 29.08 8.24 23.95
C ARG A 334 29.27 6.76 24.29
N LEU A 335 29.20 6.42 25.58
CA LEU A 335 29.24 5.05 26.08
C LEU A 335 28.04 4.24 25.56
N LEU A 336 26.82 4.75 25.72
CA LEU A 336 25.60 4.08 25.27
C LEU A 336 25.48 3.99 23.73
N ALA A 337 26.16 4.86 22.98
CA ALA A 337 26.20 4.77 21.51
C ALA A 337 26.89 3.49 20.99
N THR A 338 27.66 2.80 21.83
CA THR A 338 28.27 1.52 21.47
C THR A 338 27.35 0.32 21.66
N LEU A 339 26.27 0.48 22.43
CA LEU A 339 25.32 -0.58 22.72
C LEU A 339 24.24 -0.64 21.64
N ASP A 340 24.28 -1.71 20.86
CA ASP A 340 23.22 -2.11 19.92
C ASP A 340 22.26 -3.15 20.54
N ARG A 341 22.42 -3.43 21.84
CA ARG A 341 21.71 -4.47 22.59
C ARG A 341 20.58 -3.92 23.46
N SER A 342 19.57 -4.75 23.70
CA SER A 342 18.47 -4.44 24.60
C SER A 342 18.87 -4.61 26.07
N TYR A 343 18.11 -4.04 27.00
CA TYR A 343 18.28 -4.28 28.45
C TYR A 343 18.00 -5.74 28.87
N LEU A 344 17.42 -6.54 27.97
CA LEU A 344 17.21 -7.97 28.18
C LEU A 344 18.48 -8.77 27.92
N ASP A 345 19.38 -8.26 27.08
CA ASP A 345 20.64 -8.89 26.71
C ASP A 345 21.75 -8.52 27.71
N GLU A 346 22.70 -9.43 27.90
CA GLU A 346 23.92 -9.13 28.62
C GLU A 346 24.85 -8.26 27.78
N VAL A 347 25.49 -7.27 28.42
CA VAL A 347 26.52 -6.46 27.78
C VAL A 347 27.80 -7.30 27.68
N HIS A 348 28.22 -7.60 26.46
CA HIS A 348 29.45 -8.36 26.24
C HIS A 348 30.71 -7.51 26.50
N LEU A 349 31.82 -8.19 26.76
CA LEU A 349 33.14 -7.58 26.97
C LEU A 349 33.56 -6.65 25.81
N GLU A 350 33.18 -6.99 24.57
CA GLU A 350 33.50 -6.16 23.39
C GLU A 350 32.91 -4.76 23.49
N HIS A 351 31.68 -4.62 24.02
CA HIS A 351 31.01 -3.33 24.20
C HIS A 351 31.70 -2.49 25.27
N VAL A 352 32.15 -3.13 26.35
CA VAL A 352 32.92 -2.50 27.44
C VAL A 352 34.24 -1.95 26.90
N LEU A 353 35.00 -2.76 26.16
CA LEU A 353 36.29 -2.34 25.60
C LEU A 353 36.12 -1.23 24.54
N ARG A 354 35.10 -1.33 23.68
CA ARG A 354 34.78 -0.31 22.69
C ARG A 354 34.40 1.02 23.36
N SER A 355 33.57 0.98 24.40
CA SER A 355 33.20 2.15 25.20
C SER A 355 34.40 2.78 25.92
N ALA A 356 35.30 1.98 26.47
CA ALA A 356 36.52 2.46 27.10
C ALA A 356 37.39 3.26 26.11
N GLY A 357 37.54 2.74 24.88
CA GLY A 357 38.23 3.44 23.80
C GLY A 357 37.60 4.78 23.41
N LEU A 358 36.27 4.86 23.32
CA LEU A 358 35.56 6.09 22.91
C LEU A 358 35.47 7.16 24.01
N THR A 359 35.44 6.74 25.28
CA THR A 359 35.27 7.64 26.42
C THR A 359 36.58 7.98 27.13
N GLY A 360 37.65 7.23 26.88
CA GLY A 360 38.92 7.32 27.61
C GLY A 360 38.84 6.83 29.06
N ARG A 361 37.72 6.21 29.46
CA ARG A 361 37.53 5.58 30.78
C ARG A 361 38.23 4.23 30.84
N SER A 362 38.53 3.72 32.04
CA SER A 362 39.01 2.34 32.17
C SER A 362 37.87 1.35 31.86
N PRO A 363 38.15 0.13 31.41
CA PRO A 363 37.12 -0.90 31.25
C PRO A 363 36.32 -1.18 32.53
N ALA A 364 36.97 -1.14 33.70
CA ALA A 364 36.30 -1.26 35.00
C ALA A 364 35.33 -0.09 35.27
N ASP A 365 35.75 1.15 34.99
CA ASP A 365 34.90 2.34 35.12
C ASP A 365 33.69 2.24 34.18
N VAL A 366 33.90 1.80 32.93
CA VAL A 366 32.82 1.61 31.94
C VAL A 366 31.81 0.57 32.41
N ALA A 367 32.28 -0.57 32.92
CA ALA A 367 31.40 -1.61 33.45
C ALA A 367 30.62 -1.16 34.69
N ALA A 368 31.28 -0.45 35.61
CA ALA A 368 30.60 0.16 36.77
C ALA A 368 29.52 1.15 36.31
N ARG A 369 29.79 1.95 35.27
CA ARG A 369 28.80 2.88 34.71
C ARG A 369 27.67 2.15 33.99
N PHE A 370 27.91 1.11 33.21
CA PHE A 370 26.84 0.30 32.62
C PHE A 370 25.92 -0.31 33.68
N THR A 371 26.49 -0.84 34.76
CA THR A 371 25.73 -1.38 35.89
C THR A 371 24.92 -0.29 36.59
N ALA A 372 25.50 0.89 36.81
CA ALA A 372 24.82 2.03 37.41
C ALA A 372 23.65 2.55 36.55
N LEU A 373 23.71 2.35 35.22
CA LEU A 373 22.64 2.68 34.27
C LEU A 373 21.64 1.51 34.09
N GLY A 374 21.81 0.41 34.82
CA GLY A 374 20.86 -0.72 34.85
C GLY A 374 21.13 -1.83 33.83
N HIS A 375 22.27 -1.83 33.15
CA HIS A 375 22.68 -2.93 32.27
C HIS A 375 23.29 -4.09 33.05
N ARG A 376 23.02 -5.33 32.59
CA ARG A 376 23.62 -6.54 33.14
C ARG A 376 24.92 -6.89 32.40
N LEU A 377 25.95 -7.24 33.15
CA LEU A 377 27.22 -7.75 32.65
C LEU A 377 27.33 -9.24 33.03
N PRO A 378 28.03 -10.07 32.24
CA PRO A 378 28.30 -11.46 32.61
C PRO A 378 29.18 -11.53 33.86
N ASP A 379 28.79 -12.36 34.83
CA ASP A 379 29.31 -12.40 36.21
C ASP A 379 30.80 -12.78 36.36
N ASP A 380 31.48 -13.20 35.28
CA ASP A 380 32.78 -13.89 35.35
C ASP A 380 34.00 -13.15 34.75
N VAL A 381 33.90 -11.84 34.46
CA VAL A 381 35.03 -11.11 33.82
C VAL A 381 35.65 -10.06 34.74
N GLY A 382 36.85 -10.35 35.27
CA GLY A 382 37.69 -9.34 35.93
C GLY A 382 38.19 -8.30 34.93
N LEU A 383 37.72 -7.06 35.05
CA LEU A 383 38.06 -5.97 34.12
C LEU A 383 39.21 -5.12 34.65
N PRO A 384 40.16 -4.70 33.78
CA PRO A 384 41.30 -3.90 34.21
C PRO A 384 40.92 -2.46 34.54
N ASP A 385 41.54 -1.92 35.60
CA ASP A 385 41.46 -0.49 36.00
C ASP A 385 42.35 0.43 35.14
N VAL A 386 43.16 -0.15 34.25
CA VAL A 386 44.12 0.60 33.43
C VAL A 386 43.42 1.21 32.23
N ARG A 387 43.57 2.53 32.05
CA ARG A 387 43.08 3.23 30.87
C ARG A 387 43.87 2.81 29.64
N ALA A 388 43.18 2.56 28.53
CA ALA A 388 43.86 2.35 27.26
C ALA A 388 44.67 3.60 26.91
N SER A 389 45.99 3.47 26.85
CA SER A 389 46.89 4.49 26.34
C SER A 389 46.57 4.71 24.86
N VAL A 390 45.94 5.83 24.54
CA VAL A 390 45.81 6.28 23.15
C VAL A 390 47.22 6.63 22.69
N ALA A 391 47.84 5.76 21.89
CA ALA A 391 49.07 6.11 21.19
C ALA A 391 48.75 7.28 20.23
N PRO A 392 49.69 8.25 20.06
CA PRO A 392 49.45 9.50 19.34
C PRO A 392 49.10 9.33 17.87
#